data_AF-A0A1I8CZV1-F1
#
_entry.id   AF-A0A1I8CZV1-F1
#
_cell.length_a   1.000
_cell.length_b   1.000
_cell.length_c   1.000
_cell.angle_alpha   90.00
_cell.angle_beta   90.00
_cell.angle_gamma   90.00
#
_symmetry.space_group_name_H-M   'P 1'
#
loop_
_entity.id
_entity.type
_entity.pdbx_description
1 polymer ?
#
loop_
_entity_poly.entity_id
_entity_poly.type
_entity_poly.pdbx_seq_one_letter_code
_entity_poly.pdbx_strand_id
1 'polypeptide(L)'
;MNNGRRTSSSVQSPDFYQLAFAPDDDLFGDDNCQGDQSTNTSSISLMSQERITEQCEDLSKINLSKKNSFSHQLTSHTGFVKILDINEFVNRLVYGLKSAAITVIEPNLPAHIIFGALRLYDKENDEVGFTECFSQIHDAIKEMLSEESSFEIVLFWLTSSLKLLNLLRQYSTEDENVKEEWFEKNTDVQKIQRLQKVDGESFRRQLEARIESGYQCLLKKHVEPVLIPKIVPAILMHDATKSNSFEDKGLASLLNYMTSIISSLKSMSADEDLIKQIFCQLTQWLSSLALNQMMFRKDLCTFEKAVVIKHNVVELEDWLKTNKFGEFCVFLNPLIQACHLLQSQKTPNNIETLSGEMTDDLKPKQIISILKHYTPSIDFEEEEPSEDFLEALETELNKREDGNKELVMAGTYVIPLDLSKFIYSNVNLETISLPGCLRLGKACRLI
;
A
#
# COMPACT_ATOMS: atom_id res chain seq x y z
N MET A 1 66.80 -24.75 -1.56
CA MET A 1 67.31 -24.82 -0.18
C MET A 1 66.38 -23.93 0.66
N ASN A 2 65.36 -24.50 1.31
CA ASN A 2 65.35 -24.92 2.73
C ASN A 2 65.83 -23.80 3.66
N ASN A 3 65.25 -23.42 4.79
CA ASN A 3 64.08 -23.77 5.63
C ASN A 3 64.07 -22.63 6.69
N GLY A 4 63.01 -22.15 7.32
CA GLY A 4 61.88 -22.83 7.94
C GLY A 4 61.93 -22.64 9.48
N ARG A 5 60.87 -22.04 10.06
CA ARG A 5 60.24 -22.29 11.38
C ARG A 5 59.21 -21.16 11.63
N ARG A 6 57.88 -21.34 11.54
CA ARG A 6 56.89 -22.14 12.31
C ARG A 6 56.81 -21.82 13.79
N THR A 7 55.64 -21.27 14.19
CA THR A 7 54.69 -21.65 15.27
C THR A 7 53.59 -20.57 15.33
N SER A 8 52.29 -20.74 15.58
CA SER A 8 51.25 -21.79 15.50
C SER A 8 50.00 -21.20 16.21
N SER A 9 48.79 -21.37 15.63
CA SER A 9 47.43 -21.43 16.25
C SER A 9 46.95 -20.25 17.15
N SER A 10 45.68 -19.85 17.26
CA SER A 10 44.37 -20.50 17.06
C SER A 10 43.25 -19.44 16.94
N VAL A 11 42.18 -19.84 16.25
CA VAL A 11 40.86 -19.20 16.10
C VAL A 11 40.10 -19.19 17.43
N GLN A 12 39.35 -18.11 17.72
CA GLN A 12 38.16 -18.15 18.59
C GLN A 12 37.28 -16.89 18.41
N SER A 13 36.00 -17.11 18.12
CA SER A 13 34.86 -16.21 18.34
C SER A 13 33.85 -17.00 19.22
N PRO A 14 32.68 -16.46 19.60
CA PRO A 14 32.45 -15.58 20.76
C PRO A 14 31.39 -16.15 21.74
N ASP A 15 31.46 -15.80 23.02
CA ASP A 15 30.48 -16.15 24.07
C ASP A 15 30.27 -14.91 24.95
N PHE A 16 29.17 -14.63 25.68
CA PHE A 16 27.80 -15.09 25.88
C PHE A 16 27.18 -14.05 26.83
N TYR A 17 25.87 -13.81 26.79
CA TYR A 17 25.07 -13.64 28.03
C TYR A 17 23.64 -14.11 27.76
N GLN A 18 23.38 -15.35 28.19
CA GLN A 18 22.06 -15.91 28.50
C GLN A 18 21.65 -15.50 29.91
N LEU A 19 20.34 -15.48 30.17
CA LEU A 19 19.62 -15.87 31.41
C LEU A 19 18.13 -15.64 31.10
N ALA A 20 17.14 -16.47 31.40
CA ALA A 20 16.96 -17.88 31.77
C ALA A 20 15.43 -18.05 31.91
N PHE A 21 14.86 -19.22 31.62
CA PHE A 21 13.90 -19.93 32.48
C PHE A 21 13.73 -21.37 31.96
N ALA A 22 13.56 -22.28 32.92
CA ALA A 22 13.88 -23.71 32.88
C ALA A 22 12.80 -24.61 32.21
N PRO A 23 13.14 -25.89 31.91
CA PRO A 23 12.24 -26.87 31.32
C PRO A 23 11.55 -27.72 32.41
N ASP A 24 10.38 -28.28 32.09
CA ASP A 24 9.80 -29.41 32.83
C ASP A 24 9.77 -30.65 31.92
N ASP A 25 10.14 -31.78 32.54
CA ASP A 25 10.45 -33.09 31.98
C ASP A 25 9.22 -33.92 31.53
N ASP A 26 9.51 -34.79 30.56
CA ASP A 26 9.06 -36.18 30.35
C ASP A 26 7.58 -36.57 30.46
N LEU A 27 7.06 -37.15 29.36
CA LEU A 27 6.64 -38.56 29.34
C LEU A 27 6.42 -39.07 27.90
N PHE A 28 7.15 -40.13 27.57
CA PHE A 28 7.06 -40.94 26.36
C PHE A 28 5.67 -41.59 26.17
N GLY A 29 5.29 -41.76 24.91
CA GLY A 29 4.21 -42.64 24.48
C GLY A 29 4.14 -42.72 22.95
N ASP A 30 4.94 -43.62 22.37
CA ASP A 30 4.77 -44.10 21.00
C ASP A 30 3.40 -44.77 20.84
N ASP A 31 2.65 -44.41 19.81
CA ASP A 31 1.79 -45.38 19.11
C ASP A 31 1.59 -44.98 17.64
N ASN A 32 2.03 -45.89 16.78
CA ASN A 32 1.87 -45.90 15.33
C ASN A 32 0.40 -46.08 14.96
N CYS A 33 -0.17 -45.18 14.15
CA CYS A 33 -1.32 -45.51 13.31
C CYS A 33 -1.28 -44.69 12.01
N GLN A 34 -1.01 -45.39 10.91
CA GLN A 34 -1.19 -44.92 9.54
C GLN A 34 -2.68 -44.66 9.28
N GLY A 35 -3.01 -43.50 8.69
CA GLY A 35 -4.36 -43.20 8.20
C GLY A 35 -4.52 -41.76 7.70
N ASP A 36 -4.62 -41.61 6.37
CA ASP A 36 -5.24 -40.52 5.60
C ASP A 36 -5.00 -39.06 6.04
N GLN A 37 -3.98 -38.42 5.45
CA GLN A 37 -3.81 -36.96 5.42
C GLN A 37 -4.08 -36.42 4.01
N SER A 38 -5.32 -36.03 3.72
CA SER A 38 -5.63 -35.17 2.56
C SER A 38 -6.79 -34.18 2.79
N THR A 39 -7.31 -34.07 4.01
CA THR A 39 -8.44 -33.17 4.33
C THR A 39 -8.21 -32.20 5.49
N ASN A 40 -7.03 -32.24 6.14
CA ASN A 40 -6.76 -31.43 7.34
C ASN A 40 -5.94 -30.14 7.10
N THR A 41 -5.30 -29.96 5.94
CA THR A 41 -4.49 -28.75 5.67
C THR A 41 -5.34 -27.51 5.37
N SER A 42 -6.47 -27.67 4.68
CA SER A 42 -7.41 -26.58 4.38
C SER A 42 -8.13 -26.07 5.64
N SER A 43 -8.50 -26.97 6.55
CA SER A 43 -9.18 -26.65 7.81
C SER A 43 -8.24 -26.03 8.84
N ILE A 44 -6.96 -26.44 8.88
CA ILE A 44 -5.94 -25.79 9.73
C ILE A 44 -5.62 -24.37 9.22
N SER A 45 -5.60 -24.14 7.90
CA SER A 45 -5.39 -22.81 7.32
C SER A 45 -6.56 -21.86 7.60
N LEU A 46 -7.80 -22.34 7.45
CA LEU A 46 -9.01 -21.57 7.78
C LEU A 46 -9.08 -21.22 9.28
N MET A 47 -8.79 -22.18 10.17
CA MET A 47 -8.75 -21.95 11.62
C MET A 47 -7.63 -20.97 12.03
N SER A 48 -6.51 -20.93 11.29
CA SER A 48 -5.41 -20.00 11.53
C SER A 48 -5.76 -18.59 11.05
N GLN A 49 -6.44 -18.46 9.90
CA GLN A 49 -6.98 -17.19 9.41
C GLN A 49 -8.07 -16.65 10.32
N GLU A 50 -9.01 -17.49 10.76
CA GLU A 50 -10.07 -17.12 11.71
C GLU A 50 -9.49 -16.58 13.02
N ARG A 51 -8.48 -17.25 13.60
CA ARG A 51 -7.78 -16.76 14.81
C ARG A 51 -7.06 -15.42 14.61
N ILE A 52 -6.52 -15.14 13.41
CA ILE A 52 -5.88 -13.85 13.11
C ILE A 52 -6.94 -12.75 12.95
N THR A 53 -8.09 -13.04 12.32
CA THR A 53 -9.22 -12.11 12.26
C THR A 53 -9.85 -11.85 13.63
N GLU A 54 -10.00 -12.88 14.47
CA GLU A 54 -10.47 -12.73 15.85
C GLU A 54 -9.49 -11.92 16.70
N GLN A 55 -8.18 -12.15 16.57
CA GLN A 55 -7.17 -11.33 17.25
C GLN A 55 -7.15 -9.88 16.73
N CYS A 56 -7.40 -9.63 15.44
CA CYS A 56 -7.55 -8.28 14.90
C CYS A 56 -8.84 -7.60 15.38
N GLU A 57 -9.93 -8.34 15.48
CA GLU A 57 -11.18 -7.84 16.05
C GLU A 57 -11.02 -7.53 17.54
N ASP A 58 -10.32 -8.37 18.30
CA ASP A 58 -10.10 -8.14 19.73
C ASP A 58 -9.13 -6.98 19.97
N LEU A 59 -8.10 -6.79 19.15
CA LEU A 59 -7.27 -5.59 19.14
C LEU A 59 -8.07 -4.33 18.77
N SER A 60 -9.02 -4.44 17.83
CA SER A 60 -9.94 -3.35 17.49
C SER A 60 -10.89 -3.04 18.66
N LYS A 61 -11.41 -4.06 19.35
CA LYS A 61 -12.30 -3.94 20.53
C LYS A 61 -11.56 -3.38 21.74
N ILE A 62 -10.29 -3.71 21.93
CA ILE A 62 -9.41 -3.13 22.97
C ILE A 62 -9.07 -1.66 22.65
N ASN A 63 -8.91 -1.30 21.37
CA ASN A 63 -8.77 0.10 20.95
C ASN A 63 -10.07 0.90 21.06
N LEU A 64 -11.23 0.26 20.80
CA LEU A 64 -12.57 0.82 21.02
C LEU A 64 -12.86 1.02 22.52
N SER A 65 -12.43 0.09 23.38
CA SER A 65 -12.64 0.21 24.84
C SER A 65 -11.74 1.25 25.48
N LYS A 66 -10.51 1.47 24.97
CA LYS A 66 -9.66 2.60 25.36
C LYS A 66 -10.23 3.95 24.88
N LYS A 67 -10.85 4.02 23.69
CA LYS A 67 -11.52 5.22 23.16
C LYS A 67 -12.73 5.67 23.99
N ASN A 68 -13.44 4.73 24.65
CA ASN A 68 -14.62 5.04 25.47
C ASN A 68 -14.33 5.61 26.87
N SER A 69 -13.05 5.86 27.22
CA SER A 69 -12.69 6.43 28.54
C SER A 69 -12.64 7.97 28.58
N PHE A 70 -12.89 8.66 27.47
CA PHE A 70 -13.03 10.13 27.43
C PHE A 70 -14.48 10.56 27.16
N SER A 71 -15.37 10.26 28.11
CA SER A 71 -16.69 10.91 28.16
C SER A 71 -16.56 12.31 28.79
N HIS A 72 -16.23 13.31 27.97
CA HIS A 72 -16.45 14.71 28.35
C HIS A 72 -17.84 15.17 27.91
N GLN A 73 -18.50 15.88 28.83
CA GLN A 73 -19.86 16.42 28.77
C GLN A 73 -20.21 17.04 27.42
N LEU A 74 -21.37 16.69 26.86
CA LEU A 74 -21.98 17.33 25.69
C LEU A 74 -22.37 18.78 26.04
N THR A 75 -21.45 19.72 25.84
CA THR A 75 -21.79 21.13 25.65
C THR A 75 -22.08 21.37 24.18
N SER A 76 -23.28 21.84 23.86
CA SER A 76 -23.67 22.18 22.48
C SER A 76 -22.82 23.37 22.01
N HIS A 77 -21.91 23.12 21.08
CA HIS A 77 -21.07 24.14 20.45
C HIS A 77 -21.52 24.37 19.01
N THR A 78 -21.28 25.58 18.50
CA THR A 78 -21.68 26.00 17.14
C THR A 78 -20.78 25.43 16.04
N GLY A 79 -19.79 24.59 16.42
CA GLY A 79 -18.83 23.96 15.51
C GLY A 79 -17.75 24.92 15.00
N PHE A 80 -17.65 26.13 15.54
CA PHE A 80 -16.58 27.08 15.24
C PHE A 80 -15.39 26.89 16.19
N VAL A 81 -14.19 27.07 15.66
CA VAL A 81 -12.94 27.02 16.44
C VAL A 81 -12.29 28.39 16.39
N LYS A 82 -12.22 29.08 17.53
CA LYS A 82 -11.49 30.34 17.64
C LYS A 82 -10.03 30.08 17.94
N ILE A 83 -9.17 30.48 17.02
CA ILE A 83 -7.73 30.47 17.22
C ILE A 83 -7.34 31.69 18.06
N LEU A 84 -6.57 31.46 19.11
CA LEU A 84 -6.01 32.50 19.98
C LEU A 84 -4.58 32.87 19.56
N ASP A 85 -3.82 31.88 19.08
CA ASP A 85 -2.46 32.02 18.56
C ASP A 85 -2.26 30.98 17.45
N ILE A 86 -2.03 31.45 16.22
CA ILE A 86 -1.89 30.59 15.03
C ILE A 86 -0.64 29.72 15.14
N ASN A 87 0.49 30.28 15.61
CA ASN A 87 1.74 29.53 15.74
C ASN A 87 1.58 28.39 16.77
N GLU A 88 0.99 28.70 17.92
CA GLU A 88 0.77 27.69 18.96
C GLU A 88 -0.28 26.65 18.53
N PHE A 89 -1.26 27.05 17.73
CA PHE A 89 -2.24 26.15 17.13
C PHE A 89 -1.57 25.17 16.16
N VAL A 90 -0.76 25.65 15.22
CA VAL A 90 -0.02 24.80 14.28
C VAL A 90 0.98 23.91 15.03
N ASN A 91 1.72 24.45 16.01
CA ASN A 91 2.66 23.68 16.84
C ASN A 91 2.01 22.55 17.61
N ARG A 92 0.81 22.76 18.17
CA ARG A 92 0.13 21.73 18.97
C ARG A 92 -0.69 20.77 18.13
N LEU A 93 -1.36 21.26 17.09
CA LEU A 93 -2.23 20.45 16.25
C LEU A 93 -1.46 19.71 15.17
N VAL A 94 -0.47 20.33 14.53
CA VAL A 94 0.28 19.71 13.44
C VAL A 94 1.53 19.02 13.98
N TYR A 95 2.49 19.78 14.49
CA TYR A 95 3.77 19.25 14.98
C TYR A 95 3.65 18.43 16.28
N GLY A 96 2.62 18.70 17.08
CA GLY A 96 2.34 17.99 18.33
C GLY A 96 1.84 16.56 18.12
N LEU A 97 1.34 16.24 16.92
CA LEU A 97 0.89 14.91 16.54
C LEU A 97 2.06 13.98 16.19
N LYS A 98 2.80 13.58 17.23
CA LYS A 98 3.81 12.51 17.13
C LYS A 98 3.16 11.14 17.00
N SER A 99 3.90 10.14 16.52
CA SER A 99 3.50 8.73 16.34
C SER A 99 2.59 8.16 17.46
N ALA A 100 2.89 8.40 18.74
CA ALA A 100 2.07 7.91 19.85
C ALA A 100 0.69 8.58 19.95
N ALA A 101 0.57 9.87 19.64
CA ALA A 101 -0.68 10.62 19.74
C ALA A 101 -1.66 10.26 18.62
N ILE A 102 -1.14 9.90 17.44
CA ILE A 102 -1.91 9.48 16.26
C ILE A 102 -2.77 8.24 16.57
N THR A 103 -2.29 7.33 17.42
CA THR A 103 -3.06 6.12 17.79
C THR A 103 -4.25 6.41 18.71
N VAL A 104 -4.26 7.55 19.41
CA VAL A 104 -5.29 7.92 20.38
C VAL A 104 -6.33 8.85 19.77
N ILE A 105 -5.92 9.69 18.82
CA ILE A 105 -6.77 10.70 18.20
C ILE A 105 -7.54 10.10 17.03
N GLU A 106 -8.79 10.52 16.86
CA GLU A 106 -9.55 10.14 15.66
C GLU A 106 -8.86 10.71 14.40
N PRO A 107 -8.51 9.88 13.40
CA PRO A 107 -7.63 10.30 12.28
C PRO A 107 -8.08 11.55 11.52
N ASN A 108 -9.39 11.72 11.38
CA ASN A 108 -9.99 12.82 10.64
C ASN A 108 -10.29 14.05 11.52
N LEU A 109 -10.09 13.98 12.83
CA LEU A 109 -10.40 15.08 13.75
C LEU A 109 -9.58 16.36 13.46
N PRO A 110 -8.27 16.31 13.17
CA PRO A 110 -7.51 17.53 12.84
C PRO A 110 -8.11 18.29 11.65
N ALA A 111 -8.53 17.58 10.59
CA ALA A 111 -9.20 18.19 9.44
C ALA A 111 -10.46 18.97 9.84
N HIS A 112 -11.28 18.39 10.72
CA HIS A 112 -12.50 19.05 11.22
C HIS A 112 -12.18 20.27 12.10
N ILE A 113 -11.16 20.19 12.96
CA ILE A 113 -10.71 21.32 13.80
C ILE A 113 -10.18 22.47 12.93
N ILE A 114 -9.33 22.16 11.94
CA ILE A 114 -8.79 23.14 10.98
C ILE A 114 -9.94 23.80 10.22
N PHE A 115 -10.86 23.01 9.67
CA PHE A 115 -11.98 23.54 8.93
C PHE A 115 -12.93 24.39 9.80
N GLY A 116 -13.19 23.98 11.04
CA GLY A 116 -13.97 24.77 11.99
C GLY A 116 -13.34 26.13 12.31
N ALA A 117 -12.00 26.25 12.24
CA ALA A 117 -11.31 27.53 12.38
C ALA A 117 -11.43 28.40 11.13
N LEU A 118 -11.23 27.81 9.95
CA LEU A 118 -11.39 28.51 8.67
C LEU A 118 -12.81 29.08 8.50
N ARG A 119 -13.85 28.33 8.91
CA ARG A 119 -15.24 28.78 8.90
C ARG A 119 -15.48 30.00 9.81
N LEU A 120 -14.77 30.12 10.92
CA LEU A 120 -14.92 31.28 11.80
C LEU A 120 -14.35 32.54 11.15
N TYR A 121 -13.16 32.45 10.54
CA TYR A 121 -12.57 33.57 9.82
C TYR A 121 -13.46 34.05 8.67
N ASP A 122 -14.05 33.11 7.91
CA ASP A 122 -15.02 33.44 6.85
C ASP A 122 -16.26 34.18 7.41
N LYS A 123 -16.79 33.72 8.55
CA LYS A 123 -17.93 34.37 9.23
C LYS A 123 -17.60 35.76 9.77
N GLU A 124 -16.37 35.97 10.24
CA GLU A 124 -15.88 37.26 10.76
C GLU A 124 -15.42 38.21 9.63
N ASN A 125 -15.42 37.75 8.37
CA ASN A 125 -14.89 38.43 7.18
C ASN A 125 -13.39 38.76 7.28
N ASP A 126 -12.63 37.92 7.97
CA ASP A 126 -11.18 38.08 8.10
C ASP A 126 -10.45 37.22 7.07
N GLU A 127 -10.41 37.71 5.82
CA GLU A 127 -9.73 37.04 4.71
C GLU A 127 -8.22 36.92 4.93
N VAL A 128 -7.62 37.89 5.63
CA VAL A 128 -6.19 37.90 5.95
C VAL A 128 -5.88 36.80 6.95
N GLY A 129 -6.64 36.71 8.05
CA GLY A 129 -6.53 35.66 9.05
C GLY A 129 -6.81 34.27 8.48
N PHE A 130 -7.81 34.15 7.58
CA PHE A 130 -8.08 32.90 6.84
C PHE A 130 -6.84 32.46 6.05
N THR A 131 -6.29 33.36 5.22
CA THR A 131 -5.18 33.06 4.33
C THR A 131 -3.91 32.73 5.10
N GLU A 132 -3.60 33.49 6.15
CA GLU A 132 -2.45 33.27 7.03
C GLU A 132 -2.56 31.92 7.75
N CYS A 133 -3.73 31.64 8.35
CA CYS A 133 -4.00 30.37 9.02
C CYS A 133 -3.83 29.18 8.06
N PHE A 134 -4.45 29.24 6.89
CA PHE A 134 -4.33 28.18 5.89
C PHE A 134 -2.87 27.99 5.46
N SER A 135 -2.14 29.07 5.17
CA SER A 135 -0.76 29.01 4.68
C SER A 135 0.17 28.34 5.71
N GLN A 136 0.09 28.75 6.98
CA GLN A 136 0.92 28.14 8.03
C GLN A 136 0.58 26.65 8.26
N ILE A 137 -0.71 26.28 8.19
CA ILE A 137 -1.13 24.88 8.28
C ILE A 137 -0.63 24.10 7.05
N HIS A 138 -0.74 24.66 5.85
CA HIS A 138 -0.31 24.03 4.61
C HIS A 138 1.20 23.79 4.56
N ASP A 139 1.99 24.73 5.10
CA ASP A 139 3.43 24.60 5.27
C ASP A 139 3.79 23.56 6.33
N ALA A 140 3.08 23.52 7.46
CA ALA A 140 3.31 22.47 8.45
C ALA A 140 2.95 21.07 7.91
N ILE A 141 1.86 20.95 7.15
CA ILE A 141 1.48 19.70 6.47
C ILE A 141 2.55 19.28 5.44
N LYS A 142 3.20 20.24 4.75
CA LYS A 142 4.36 19.93 3.86
C LYS A 142 5.43 19.14 4.58
N GLU A 143 5.79 19.61 5.78
CA GLU A 143 6.85 19.01 6.57
C GLU A 143 6.43 17.63 7.08
N MET A 144 5.17 17.45 7.46
CA MET A 144 4.64 16.13 7.88
C MET A 144 4.52 15.12 6.73
N LEU A 145 4.37 15.60 5.49
CA LEU A 145 4.35 14.77 4.27
C LEU A 145 5.74 14.63 3.63
N SER A 146 6.80 15.06 4.31
CA SER A 146 8.18 14.95 3.84
C SER A 146 8.74 13.53 4.01
N GLU A 147 9.82 13.24 3.30
CA GLU A 147 10.51 11.95 3.34
C GLU A 147 11.17 11.63 4.70
N GLU A 148 11.35 12.65 5.55
CA GLU A 148 11.92 12.52 6.90
C GLU A 148 10.89 12.02 7.92
N SER A 149 9.60 12.11 7.58
CA SER A 149 8.51 11.67 8.45
C SER A 149 8.36 10.15 8.44
N SER A 150 7.77 9.57 9.50
CA SER A 150 7.49 8.12 9.52
C SER A 150 6.31 7.78 8.60
N PHE A 151 6.23 6.51 8.17
CA PHE A 151 5.12 6.01 7.36
C PHE A 151 3.75 6.35 7.96
N GLU A 152 3.58 6.19 9.27
CA GLU A 152 2.33 6.48 9.97
C GLU A 152 1.97 7.96 9.96
N ILE A 153 2.97 8.85 10.08
CA ILE A 153 2.76 10.30 10.04
C ILE A 153 2.34 10.74 8.64
N VAL A 154 3.06 10.28 7.61
CA VAL A 154 2.72 10.59 6.21
C VAL A 154 1.32 10.08 5.89
N LEU A 155 1.01 8.85 6.30
CA LEU A 155 -0.31 8.25 6.07
C LEU A 155 -1.43 9.03 6.77
N PHE A 156 -1.23 9.37 8.04
CA PHE A 156 -2.19 10.15 8.82
C PHE A 156 -2.47 11.51 8.19
N TRP A 157 -1.42 12.25 7.83
CA TRP A 157 -1.60 13.58 7.23
C TRP A 157 -2.11 13.52 5.80
N LEU A 158 -1.86 12.43 5.06
CA LEU A 158 -2.45 12.22 3.75
C LEU A 158 -3.97 12.05 3.85
N THR A 159 -4.45 11.17 4.74
CA THR A 159 -5.91 10.96 4.94
C THR A 159 -6.58 12.20 5.53
N SER A 160 -5.95 12.85 6.52
CA SER A 160 -6.47 14.09 7.10
C SER A 160 -6.53 15.23 6.07
N SER A 161 -5.54 15.34 5.19
CA SER A 161 -5.53 16.35 4.12
C SER A 161 -6.61 16.09 3.07
N LEU A 162 -6.79 14.83 2.65
CA LEU A 162 -7.91 14.43 1.79
C LEU A 162 -9.26 14.77 2.42
N LYS A 163 -9.40 14.52 3.73
CA LYS A 163 -10.61 14.90 4.45
C LYS A 163 -10.82 16.41 4.48
N LEU A 164 -9.77 17.19 4.74
CA LEU A 164 -9.82 18.65 4.72
C LEU A 164 -10.21 19.17 3.32
N LEU A 165 -9.66 18.59 2.25
CA LEU A 165 -10.03 18.91 0.88
C LEU A 165 -11.52 18.63 0.62
N ASN A 166 -12.02 17.48 1.06
CA ASN A 166 -13.44 17.14 0.96
C ASN A 166 -14.32 18.11 1.77
N LEU A 167 -13.90 18.55 2.96
CA LEU A 167 -14.63 19.57 3.71
C LEU A 167 -14.65 20.92 2.95
N LEU A 168 -13.52 21.36 2.38
CA LEU A 168 -13.45 22.57 1.56
C LEU A 168 -14.27 22.49 0.26
N ARG A 169 -14.54 21.29 -0.25
CA ARG A 169 -15.44 21.03 -1.39
C ARG A 169 -16.91 21.03 -0.94
N GLN A 170 -17.25 20.26 0.09
CA GLN A 170 -18.62 20.08 0.59
C GLN A 170 -19.26 21.38 1.07
N TYR A 171 -18.46 22.25 1.69
CA TYR A 171 -18.91 23.49 2.29
C TYR A 171 -18.45 24.72 1.50
N SER A 172 -18.09 24.58 0.22
CA SER A 172 -17.70 25.71 -0.62
C SER A 172 -18.86 26.65 -0.93
N THR A 173 -18.54 27.85 -1.39
CA THR A 173 -19.44 28.78 -2.07
C THR A 173 -20.01 28.17 -3.36
N GLU A 174 -21.13 28.69 -3.83
CA GLU A 174 -21.78 28.29 -5.09
C GLU A 174 -21.12 29.06 -6.24
N ASP A 175 -20.10 28.47 -6.86
CA ASP A 175 -19.33 29.07 -7.96
C ASP A 175 -19.39 28.19 -9.22
N GLU A 176 -19.09 28.76 -10.39
CA GLU A 176 -19.17 28.07 -11.70
C GLU A 176 -18.29 26.81 -11.81
N ASN A 177 -17.22 26.72 -11.01
CA ASN A 177 -16.27 25.60 -10.99
C ASN A 177 -16.63 24.48 -10.01
N VAL A 178 -17.80 24.56 -9.37
CA VAL A 178 -18.24 23.60 -8.35
C VAL A 178 -19.09 22.51 -8.97
N LYS A 179 -18.82 21.26 -8.58
CA LYS A 179 -19.63 20.10 -8.98
C LYS A 179 -20.89 20.00 -8.11
N GLU A 180 -22.05 19.81 -8.73
CA GLU A 180 -23.33 19.62 -8.02
C GLU A 180 -23.25 18.46 -6.99
N GLU A 181 -22.48 17.41 -7.31
CA GLU A 181 -22.19 16.25 -6.47
C GLU A 181 -21.67 16.60 -5.05
N TRP A 182 -21.06 17.77 -4.87
CA TRP A 182 -20.52 18.20 -3.57
C TRP A 182 -21.61 18.59 -2.57
N PHE A 183 -22.79 18.99 -3.07
CA PHE A 183 -23.88 19.52 -2.24
C PHE A 183 -25.09 18.61 -2.15
N GLU A 184 -25.26 17.66 -3.08
CA GLU A 184 -26.46 16.82 -3.19
C GLU A 184 -26.86 16.12 -1.89
N LYS A 185 -25.86 15.68 -1.09
CA LYS A 185 -26.08 14.96 0.16
C LYS A 185 -26.05 15.85 1.40
N ASN A 186 -25.97 17.18 1.24
CA ASN A 186 -25.99 18.13 2.35
C ASN A 186 -27.34 18.15 3.07
N THR A 187 -27.31 17.90 4.38
CA THR A 187 -28.44 18.19 5.26
C THR A 187 -28.69 19.69 5.34
N ASP A 188 -29.89 20.11 5.73
CA ASP A 188 -30.23 21.54 5.80
C ASP A 188 -29.35 22.30 6.80
N VAL A 189 -28.90 21.64 7.88
CA VAL A 189 -27.91 22.20 8.82
C VAL A 189 -26.57 22.42 8.12
N GLN A 190 -26.10 21.45 7.33
CA GLN A 190 -24.82 21.54 6.62
C GLN A 190 -24.84 22.60 5.52
N LYS A 191 -25.99 22.83 4.87
CA LYS A 191 -26.15 23.93 3.90
C LYS A 191 -25.96 25.31 4.55
N ILE A 192 -26.45 25.50 5.77
CA ILE A 192 -26.28 26.77 6.52
C ILE A 192 -24.81 26.97 6.95
N GLN A 193 -24.06 25.87 7.08
CA GLN A 193 -22.68 25.87 7.54
C GLN A 193 -21.64 26.13 6.43
N ARG A 194 -22.06 26.36 5.18
CA ARG A 194 -21.18 26.65 4.04
C ARG A 194 -20.40 27.96 4.24
N LEU A 195 -19.23 28.03 3.61
CA LEU A 195 -18.47 29.26 3.44
C LEU A 195 -19.30 30.26 2.62
N GLN A 196 -19.22 31.53 2.97
CA GLN A 196 -20.06 32.58 2.40
C GLN A 196 -19.29 33.60 1.56
N LYS A 197 -18.01 33.84 1.86
CA LYS A 197 -17.28 35.00 1.30
C LYS A 197 -15.94 34.63 0.68
N VAL A 198 -15.17 33.75 1.33
CA VAL A 198 -13.85 33.37 0.84
C VAL A 198 -13.97 32.38 -0.32
N ASP A 199 -13.40 32.72 -1.47
CA ASP A 199 -13.24 31.77 -2.58
C ASP A 199 -12.22 30.68 -2.19
N GLY A 200 -12.73 29.46 -2.05
CA GLY A 200 -11.95 28.29 -1.67
C GLY A 200 -11.10 27.69 -2.79
N GLU A 201 -11.22 28.11 -4.05
CA GLU A 201 -10.62 27.43 -5.20
C GLU A 201 -9.09 27.38 -5.16
N SER A 202 -8.45 28.52 -4.86
CA SER A 202 -6.99 28.60 -4.76
C SER A 202 -6.43 27.71 -3.64
N PHE A 203 -7.12 27.66 -2.51
CA PHE A 203 -6.78 26.82 -1.36
C PHE A 203 -6.97 25.33 -1.66
N ARG A 204 -8.06 24.96 -2.36
CA ARG A 204 -8.30 23.58 -2.81
C ARG A 204 -7.19 23.11 -3.74
N ARG A 205 -6.79 23.90 -4.75
CA ARG A 205 -5.69 23.53 -5.66
C ARG A 205 -4.35 23.37 -4.95
N GLN A 206 -4.03 24.26 -4.01
CA GLN A 206 -2.82 24.15 -3.20
C GLN A 206 -2.81 22.86 -2.36
N LEU A 207 -3.98 22.47 -1.83
CA LEU A 207 -4.12 21.24 -1.06
C LEU A 207 -4.10 19.99 -1.96
N GLU A 208 -4.68 20.03 -3.15
CA GLU A 208 -4.60 18.95 -4.16
C GLU A 208 -3.15 18.65 -4.54
N ALA A 209 -2.38 19.68 -4.90
CA ALA A 209 -0.96 19.53 -5.21
C ALA A 209 -0.15 18.99 -4.01
N ARG A 210 -0.51 19.40 -2.79
CA ARG A 210 0.10 18.89 -1.55
C ARG A 210 -0.19 17.41 -1.33
N ILE A 211 -1.44 16.99 -1.52
CA ILE A 211 -1.89 15.61 -1.38
C ILE A 211 -1.20 14.73 -2.42
N GLU A 212 -1.12 15.18 -3.67
CA GLU A 212 -0.43 14.44 -4.73
C GLU A 212 1.06 14.25 -4.40
N SER A 213 1.75 15.30 -3.94
CA SER A 213 3.15 15.20 -3.49
C SER A 213 3.30 14.25 -2.29
N GLY A 214 2.37 14.29 -1.32
CA GLY A 214 2.38 13.38 -0.17
C GLY A 214 2.13 11.93 -0.56
N TYR A 215 1.24 11.69 -1.52
CA TYR A 215 0.98 10.36 -2.09
C TYR A 215 2.21 9.80 -2.82
N GLN A 216 2.86 10.62 -3.63
CA GLN A 216 4.13 10.24 -4.27
C GLN A 216 5.21 9.91 -3.23
N CYS A 217 5.34 10.73 -2.17
CA CYS A 217 6.27 10.46 -1.07
C CYS A 217 5.95 9.12 -0.38
N LEU A 218 4.69 8.89 0.01
CA LEU A 218 4.23 7.65 0.64
C LEU A 218 4.68 6.43 -0.15
N LEU A 219 4.39 6.42 -1.45
CA LEU A 219 4.70 5.31 -2.32
C LEU A 219 6.20 5.17 -2.59
N LYS A 220 6.90 6.25 -2.94
CA LYS A 220 8.31 6.21 -3.34
C LYS A 220 9.28 6.00 -2.19
N LYS A 221 8.97 6.54 -1.01
CA LYS A 221 9.93 6.64 0.10
C LYS A 221 9.65 5.65 1.22
N HIS A 222 8.38 5.27 1.40
CA HIS A 222 8.02 4.30 2.44
C HIS A 222 7.64 2.95 1.86
N VAL A 223 6.84 2.90 0.79
CA VAL A 223 6.34 1.61 0.28
C VAL A 223 7.36 0.92 -0.64
N GLU A 224 7.88 1.63 -1.64
CA GLU A 224 8.79 1.10 -2.65
C GLU A 224 10.05 0.42 -2.04
N PRO A 225 10.78 1.02 -1.09
CA PRO A 225 12.01 0.42 -0.56
C PRO A 225 11.79 -0.88 0.22
N VAL A 226 10.58 -1.10 0.75
CA VAL A 226 10.22 -2.32 1.49
C VAL A 226 9.56 -3.34 0.57
N LEU A 227 8.78 -2.88 -0.43
CA LEU A 227 8.10 -3.74 -1.39
C LEU A 227 9.09 -4.42 -2.34
N ILE A 228 9.97 -3.63 -3.00
CA ILE A 228 10.86 -4.13 -4.07
C ILE A 228 11.69 -5.34 -3.62
N PRO A 229 12.36 -5.33 -2.45
CA PRO A 229 13.17 -6.48 -2.01
C PRO A 229 12.36 -7.74 -1.78
N LYS A 230 11.03 -7.65 -1.59
CA LYS A 230 10.14 -8.79 -1.38
C LYS A 230 9.64 -9.41 -2.68
N ILE A 231 9.63 -8.67 -3.79
CA ILE A 231 9.02 -9.10 -5.06
C ILE A 231 9.72 -10.34 -5.61
N VAL A 232 11.04 -10.30 -5.78
CA VAL A 232 11.81 -11.41 -6.36
C VAL A 232 11.76 -12.67 -5.47
N PRO A 233 12.02 -12.59 -4.15
CA PRO A 233 11.87 -13.74 -3.28
C PRO A 233 10.45 -14.33 -3.29
N ALA A 234 9.42 -13.48 -3.23
CA ALA A 234 8.03 -13.91 -3.13
C ALA A 234 7.45 -14.49 -4.42
N ILE A 235 7.59 -13.77 -5.53
CA ILE A 235 6.92 -14.12 -6.78
C ILE A 235 7.79 -15.11 -7.58
N LEU A 236 9.11 -14.89 -7.63
CA LEU A 236 9.99 -15.58 -8.59
C LEU A 236 10.77 -16.75 -8.00
N MET A 237 11.10 -16.71 -6.71
CA MET A 237 12.02 -17.69 -6.10
C MET A 237 11.36 -18.66 -5.12
N HIS A 238 10.28 -18.25 -4.44
CA HIS A 238 9.60 -19.07 -3.44
C HIS A 238 9.03 -20.35 -4.04
N ASP A 239 9.53 -21.50 -3.58
CA ASP A 239 9.07 -22.84 -3.96
C ASP A 239 8.49 -23.53 -2.72
N ALA A 240 7.17 -23.48 -2.60
CA ALA A 240 6.43 -24.04 -1.46
C ALA A 240 6.62 -25.56 -1.30
N THR A 241 7.06 -26.27 -2.36
CA THR A 241 7.27 -27.72 -2.32
C THR A 241 8.63 -28.11 -1.71
N LYS A 242 9.58 -27.17 -1.66
CA LYS A 242 10.94 -27.38 -1.14
C LYS A 242 11.20 -26.69 0.20
N SER A 243 10.29 -25.83 0.65
CA SER A 243 10.41 -25.09 1.91
C SER A 243 10.04 -25.98 3.13
N ASN A 244 11.03 -26.66 3.71
CA ASN A 244 10.89 -27.41 4.97
C ASN A 244 11.17 -26.56 6.23
N SER A 245 11.43 -25.27 6.10
CA SER A 245 11.78 -24.39 7.23
C SER A 245 10.70 -23.32 7.47
N PHE A 246 10.43 -23.04 8.74
CA PHE A 246 9.52 -21.98 9.19
C PHE A 246 9.96 -20.56 8.77
N GLU A 247 11.18 -20.40 8.27
CA GLU A 247 11.80 -19.11 7.90
C GLU A 247 11.64 -18.77 6.40
N ASP A 248 11.34 -19.75 5.54
CA ASP A 248 11.27 -19.55 4.09
C ASP A 248 9.85 -19.18 3.63
N LYS A 249 9.37 -18.03 4.11
CA LYS A 249 8.02 -17.50 3.88
C LYS A 249 8.02 -16.37 2.84
N GLY A 250 8.70 -16.54 1.71
CA GLY A 250 8.86 -15.49 0.70
C GLY A 250 7.54 -14.82 0.31
N LEU A 251 6.58 -15.62 -0.18
CA LEU A 251 5.27 -15.12 -0.61
C LEU A 251 4.42 -14.63 0.55
N ALA A 252 4.35 -15.39 1.65
CA ALA A 252 3.62 -14.99 2.84
C ALA A 252 4.16 -13.67 3.45
N SER A 253 5.47 -13.40 3.36
CA SER A 253 6.07 -12.13 3.81
C SER A 253 5.59 -10.94 2.97
N LEU A 254 5.47 -11.12 1.65
CA LEU A 254 4.90 -10.11 0.76
C LEU A 254 3.42 -9.86 1.09
N LEU A 255 2.61 -10.92 1.18
CA LEU A 255 1.18 -10.82 1.47
C LEU A 255 0.91 -10.22 2.86
N ASN A 256 1.71 -10.57 3.86
CA ASN A 256 1.63 -9.98 5.20
C ASN A 256 1.97 -8.49 5.17
N TYR A 257 3.00 -8.09 4.41
CA TYR A 257 3.34 -6.68 4.25
C TYR A 257 2.21 -5.91 3.55
N MET A 258 1.66 -6.43 2.45
CA MET A 258 0.50 -5.83 1.78
C MET A 258 -0.72 -5.73 2.71
N THR A 259 -0.99 -6.77 3.50
CA THR A 259 -2.06 -6.77 4.51
C THR A 259 -1.81 -5.70 5.59
N SER A 260 -0.57 -5.50 6.01
CA SER A 260 -0.21 -4.45 6.98
C SER A 260 -0.49 -3.03 6.45
N ILE A 261 -0.29 -2.80 5.14
CA ILE A 261 -0.64 -1.53 4.49
C ILE A 261 -2.16 -1.30 4.53
N ILE A 262 -2.97 -2.33 4.20
CA ILE A 262 -4.45 -2.24 4.30
C ILE A 262 -4.86 -1.89 5.72
N SER A 263 -4.34 -2.61 6.71
CA SER A 263 -4.66 -2.39 8.12
C SER A 263 -4.26 -0.99 8.58
N SER A 264 -3.10 -0.49 8.14
CA SER A 264 -2.65 0.86 8.45
C SER A 264 -3.59 1.92 7.84
N LEU A 265 -3.92 1.80 6.55
CA LEU A 265 -4.87 2.70 5.87
C LEU A 265 -6.24 2.71 6.56
N LYS A 266 -6.79 1.54 6.88
CA LYS A 266 -8.08 1.41 7.58
C LYS A 266 -8.03 2.02 8.98
N SER A 267 -6.96 1.81 9.73
CA SER A 267 -6.82 2.41 11.07
C SER A 267 -6.78 3.95 11.03
N MET A 268 -6.23 4.52 9.95
CA MET A 268 -6.22 5.96 9.69
C MET A 268 -7.52 6.46 9.02
N SER A 269 -8.57 5.63 8.96
CA SER A 269 -9.85 5.97 8.33
C SER A 269 -9.73 6.43 6.88
N ALA A 270 -8.79 5.85 6.13
CA ALA A 270 -8.65 6.09 4.71
C ALA A 270 -9.90 5.61 3.95
N ASP A 271 -10.29 6.40 2.96
CA ASP A 271 -11.40 6.06 2.09
C ASP A 271 -11.10 4.85 1.19
N GLU A 272 -12.11 4.03 0.88
CA GLU A 272 -11.94 2.83 0.05
C GLU A 272 -11.31 3.14 -1.31
N ASP A 273 -11.59 4.31 -1.87
CA ASP A 273 -11.03 4.72 -3.15
C ASP A 273 -9.52 4.95 -3.11
N LEU A 274 -9.02 5.64 -2.06
CA LEU A 274 -7.58 5.82 -1.86
C LEU A 274 -6.88 4.45 -1.73
N ILE A 275 -7.49 3.54 -0.96
CA ILE A 275 -6.96 2.18 -0.79
C ILE A 275 -6.88 1.48 -2.14
N LYS A 276 -7.95 1.54 -2.95
CA LYS A 276 -7.96 0.94 -4.30
C LYS A 276 -6.87 1.51 -5.21
N GLN A 277 -6.70 2.83 -5.23
CA GLN A 277 -5.66 3.46 -6.07
C GLN A 277 -4.25 3.04 -5.65
N ILE A 278 -3.98 2.94 -4.34
CA ILE A 278 -2.71 2.40 -3.82
C ILE A 278 -2.52 0.96 -4.31
N PHE A 279 -3.51 0.07 -4.13
CA PHE A 279 -3.36 -1.34 -4.50
C PHE A 279 -3.31 -1.58 -6.01
N CYS A 280 -3.93 -0.72 -6.81
CA CYS A 280 -3.74 -0.67 -8.26
C CYS A 280 -2.25 -0.43 -8.59
N GLN A 281 -1.65 0.59 -7.97
CA GLN A 281 -0.24 0.92 -8.16
C GLN A 281 0.71 -0.21 -7.70
N LEU A 282 0.46 -0.80 -6.53
CA LEU A 282 1.31 -1.88 -6.00
C LEU A 282 1.25 -3.11 -6.90
N THR A 283 0.07 -3.48 -7.40
CA THR A 283 -0.09 -4.65 -8.29
C THR A 283 0.66 -4.45 -9.61
N GLN A 284 0.62 -3.24 -10.18
CA GLN A 284 1.40 -2.90 -11.37
C GLN A 284 2.92 -2.97 -11.14
N TRP A 285 3.40 -2.47 -9.99
CA TRP A 285 4.81 -2.58 -9.61
C TRP A 285 5.24 -4.02 -9.45
N LEU A 286 4.43 -4.84 -8.77
CA LEU A 286 4.68 -6.27 -8.59
C LEU A 286 4.86 -6.97 -9.93
N SER A 287 3.91 -6.78 -10.85
CA SER A 287 3.97 -7.37 -12.18
C SER A 287 5.16 -6.88 -12.99
N SER A 288 5.33 -5.56 -13.11
CA SER A 288 6.35 -4.93 -13.94
C SER A 288 7.76 -5.29 -13.48
N LEU A 289 8.01 -5.25 -12.16
CA LEU A 289 9.33 -5.55 -11.60
C LEU A 289 9.63 -7.05 -11.66
N ALA A 290 8.65 -7.92 -11.41
CA ALA A 290 8.84 -9.35 -11.55
C ALA A 290 9.14 -9.74 -13.01
N LEU A 291 8.38 -9.19 -13.97
CA LEU A 291 8.59 -9.44 -15.40
C LEU A 291 9.94 -8.92 -15.86
N ASN A 292 10.34 -7.72 -15.44
CA ASN A 292 11.67 -7.17 -15.71
C ASN A 292 12.77 -8.12 -15.24
N GLN A 293 12.64 -8.73 -14.06
CA GLN A 293 13.63 -9.67 -13.55
C GLN A 293 13.67 -10.97 -14.36
N MET A 294 12.52 -11.50 -14.80
CA MET A 294 12.47 -12.67 -15.69
C MET A 294 13.19 -12.40 -17.03
N MET A 295 13.02 -11.21 -17.61
CA MET A 295 13.60 -10.89 -18.93
C MET A 295 15.13 -10.88 -18.99
N PHE A 296 15.82 -10.82 -17.84
CA PHE A 296 17.29 -10.69 -17.77
C PHE A 296 17.98 -11.86 -17.06
N ARG A 297 17.24 -12.87 -16.60
CA ARG A 297 17.76 -13.94 -15.73
C ARG A 297 17.42 -15.32 -16.24
N LYS A 298 18.45 -16.04 -16.71
CA LYS A 298 18.32 -17.43 -17.19
C LYS A 298 17.79 -18.38 -16.12
N ASP A 299 18.17 -18.16 -14.86
CA ASP A 299 17.79 -19.01 -13.72
C ASP A 299 16.30 -18.96 -13.38
N LEU A 300 15.55 -18.00 -13.94
CA LEU A 300 14.11 -17.85 -13.78
C LEU A 300 13.32 -18.34 -15.02
N CYS A 301 14.01 -18.61 -16.12
CA CYS A 301 13.42 -18.99 -17.40
C CYS A 301 13.56 -20.51 -17.65
N THR A 302 12.96 -21.32 -16.78
CA THR A 302 12.87 -22.78 -16.94
C THR A 302 11.41 -23.24 -16.84
N PHE A 303 11.10 -24.43 -17.37
CA PHE A 303 9.77 -25.03 -17.25
C PHE A 303 9.32 -25.13 -15.79
N GLU A 304 10.17 -25.66 -14.92
CA GLU A 304 9.90 -25.85 -13.50
C GLU A 304 9.63 -24.53 -12.78
N LYS A 305 10.46 -23.51 -13.07
CA LYS A 305 10.27 -22.17 -12.50
C LYS A 305 8.97 -21.53 -12.98
N ALA A 306 8.59 -21.72 -14.24
CA ALA A 306 7.33 -21.23 -14.75
C ALA A 306 6.11 -21.82 -14.00
N VAL A 307 6.17 -23.09 -13.60
CA VAL A 307 5.09 -23.72 -12.79
C VAL A 307 5.02 -23.06 -11.41
N VAL A 308 6.17 -22.87 -10.76
CA VAL A 308 6.26 -22.24 -9.43
C VAL A 308 5.79 -20.78 -9.46
N ILE A 309 6.28 -19.98 -10.43
CA ILE A 309 5.90 -18.58 -10.60
C ILE A 309 4.40 -18.46 -10.85
N LYS A 310 3.84 -19.30 -11.74
CA LYS A 310 2.40 -19.32 -12.02
C LYS A 310 1.59 -19.60 -10.76
N HIS A 311 2.00 -20.56 -9.94
CA HIS A 311 1.33 -20.83 -8.67
C HIS A 311 1.37 -19.62 -7.71
N ASN A 312 2.54 -19.01 -7.52
CA ASN A 312 2.69 -17.82 -6.68
C ASN A 312 1.82 -16.64 -7.17
N VAL A 313 1.71 -16.45 -8.49
CA VAL A 313 0.86 -15.41 -9.09
C VAL A 313 -0.62 -15.70 -8.85
N VAL A 314 -1.07 -16.95 -8.97
CA VAL A 314 -2.46 -17.34 -8.68
C VAL A 314 -2.80 -17.11 -7.19
N GLU A 315 -1.90 -17.44 -6.27
CA GLU A 315 -2.11 -17.14 -4.85
C GLU A 315 -2.20 -15.63 -4.59
N LEU A 316 -1.39 -14.82 -5.29
CA LEU A 316 -1.49 -13.36 -5.23
C LEU A 316 -2.82 -12.85 -5.78
N GLU A 317 -3.32 -13.41 -6.89
CA GLU A 317 -4.64 -13.07 -7.43
C GLU A 317 -5.76 -13.41 -6.45
N ASP A 318 -5.71 -14.58 -5.81
CA ASP A 318 -6.72 -14.99 -4.86
C ASP A 318 -6.70 -14.09 -3.62
N TRP A 319 -5.51 -13.70 -3.15
CA TRP A 319 -5.38 -12.69 -2.09
C TRP A 319 -5.98 -11.33 -2.51
N LEU A 320 -5.76 -10.88 -3.75
CA LEU A 320 -6.36 -9.65 -4.28
C LEU A 320 -7.90 -9.75 -4.31
N LYS A 321 -8.44 -10.87 -4.80
CA LYS A 321 -9.90 -11.12 -4.84
C LYS A 321 -10.52 -11.11 -3.44
N THR A 322 -9.91 -11.78 -2.46
CA THR A 322 -10.37 -11.80 -1.07
C THR A 322 -10.40 -10.40 -0.45
N ASN A 323 -9.47 -9.52 -0.83
CA ASN A 323 -9.41 -8.14 -0.34
C ASN A 323 -10.20 -7.12 -1.19
N LYS A 324 -11.06 -7.58 -2.11
CA LYS A 324 -11.88 -6.76 -3.03
C LYS A 324 -11.08 -5.95 -4.06
N PHE A 325 -9.91 -6.45 -4.44
CA PHE A 325 -9.01 -5.86 -5.46
C PHE A 325 -8.93 -6.72 -6.74
N GLY A 326 -9.92 -7.58 -6.98
CA GLY A 326 -9.90 -8.50 -8.13
C GLY A 326 -9.85 -7.82 -9.50
N GLU A 327 -10.28 -6.56 -9.60
CA GLU A 327 -10.16 -5.76 -10.83
C GLU A 327 -8.71 -5.49 -11.26
N PHE A 328 -7.75 -5.57 -10.31
CA PHE A 328 -6.32 -5.35 -10.59
C PHE A 328 -5.58 -6.62 -11.00
N CYS A 329 -6.21 -7.79 -10.97
CA CYS A 329 -5.59 -9.06 -11.41
C CYS A 329 -5.13 -9.00 -12.87
N VAL A 330 -5.79 -8.18 -13.72
CA VAL A 330 -5.41 -7.97 -15.12
C VAL A 330 -3.94 -7.53 -15.25
N PHE A 331 -3.40 -6.77 -14.28
CA PHE A 331 -2.00 -6.36 -14.33
C PHE A 331 -1.02 -7.52 -14.16
N LEU A 332 -1.45 -8.67 -13.63
CA LEU A 332 -0.62 -9.87 -13.44
C LEU A 332 -0.62 -10.79 -14.68
N ASN A 333 -1.52 -10.56 -15.65
CA ASN A 333 -1.59 -11.37 -16.87
C ASN A 333 -0.26 -11.50 -17.62
N PRO A 334 0.57 -10.45 -17.77
CA PRO A 334 1.87 -10.58 -18.44
C PRO A 334 2.77 -11.66 -17.80
N LEU A 335 2.73 -11.82 -16.48
CA LEU A 335 3.47 -12.88 -15.78
C LEU A 335 2.89 -14.26 -16.08
N ILE A 336 1.57 -14.39 -16.10
CA ILE A 336 0.89 -15.66 -16.41
C ILE A 336 1.23 -16.09 -17.85
N GLN A 337 1.18 -15.14 -18.80
CA GLN A 337 1.54 -15.38 -20.19
C GLN A 337 3.03 -15.71 -20.34
N ALA A 338 3.92 -15.04 -19.60
CA ALA A 338 5.34 -15.39 -19.57
C ALA A 338 5.56 -16.83 -19.08
N CYS A 339 4.82 -17.27 -18.05
CA CYS A 339 4.87 -18.66 -17.59
C CYS A 339 4.32 -19.65 -18.62
N HIS A 340 3.22 -19.31 -19.29
CA HIS A 340 2.64 -20.12 -20.36
C HIS A 340 3.60 -20.25 -21.55
N LEU A 341 4.26 -19.16 -21.93
CA LEU A 341 5.30 -19.13 -22.96
C LEU A 341 6.46 -20.08 -22.62
N LEU A 342 6.94 -20.06 -21.37
CA LEU A 342 8.00 -20.96 -20.90
C LEU A 342 7.56 -22.44 -20.88
N GLN A 343 6.28 -22.71 -20.63
CA GLN A 343 5.70 -24.07 -20.60
C GLN A 343 5.31 -24.62 -21.97
N SER A 344 5.35 -23.79 -23.01
CA SER A 344 4.93 -24.18 -24.36
C SER A 344 6.02 -24.90 -25.14
N GLN A 345 5.62 -25.66 -26.15
CA GLN A 345 6.55 -26.23 -27.12
C GLN A 345 7.13 -25.13 -28.01
N LYS A 346 8.46 -25.07 -28.11
CA LYS A 346 9.20 -24.07 -28.90
C LYS A 346 9.46 -24.61 -30.32
N THR A 347 8.40 -25.02 -31.01
CA THR A 347 8.48 -25.61 -32.37
C THR A 347 7.92 -24.65 -33.42
N PRO A 348 8.35 -24.74 -34.69
CA PRO A 348 7.86 -23.88 -35.76
C PRO A 348 6.34 -23.92 -35.95
N ASN A 349 5.72 -25.08 -35.67
CA ASN A 349 4.27 -25.27 -35.76
C ASN A 349 3.50 -24.48 -34.69
N ASN A 350 4.15 -24.07 -33.62
CA ASN A 350 3.53 -23.34 -32.51
C ASN A 350 3.70 -21.81 -32.63
N ILE A 351 4.39 -21.31 -33.68
CA ILE A 351 4.68 -19.88 -33.84
C ILE A 351 3.39 -19.05 -33.84
N GLU A 352 2.37 -19.45 -34.60
CA GLU A 352 1.11 -18.70 -34.69
C GLU A 352 0.44 -18.56 -33.31
N THR A 353 0.36 -19.65 -32.54
CA THR A 353 -0.19 -19.66 -31.17
C THR A 353 0.62 -18.75 -30.24
N LEU A 354 1.96 -18.85 -30.29
CA LEU A 354 2.86 -18.05 -29.47
C LEU A 354 2.83 -16.57 -29.84
N SER A 355 2.54 -16.24 -31.10
CA SER A 355 2.36 -14.88 -31.61
C SER A 355 0.91 -14.38 -31.56
N GLY A 356 -0.03 -15.20 -31.07
CA GLY A 356 -1.46 -14.89 -31.01
C GLY A 356 -1.94 -14.57 -29.59
N GLU A 357 -3.10 -15.11 -29.25
CA GLU A 357 -3.84 -14.87 -28.00
C GLU A 357 -3.09 -15.32 -26.73
N MET A 358 -2.05 -16.14 -26.86
CA MET A 358 -1.31 -16.67 -25.70
C MET A 358 -0.38 -15.62 -25.05
N THR A 359 -0.02 -14.57 -25.79
CA THR A 359 0.97 -13.57 -25.38
C THR A 359 0.54 -12.15 -25.76
N ASP A 360 -0.77 -11.87 -25.78
CA ASP A 360 -1.34 -10.59 -26.17
C ASP A 360 -1.05 -9.44 -25.18
N ASP A 361 -0.89 -9.76 -23.89
CA ASP A 361 -0.47 -8.80 -22.84
C ASP A 361 1.06 -8.62 -22.77
N LEU A 362 1.82 -9.31 -23.62
CA LEU A 362 3.29 -9.19 -23.72
C LEU A 362 3.72 -8.46 -24.99
N LYS A 363 4.69 -7.55 -24.85
CA LYS A 363 5.30 -6.88 -25.99
C LYS A 363 6.22 -7.84 -26.76
N PRO A 364 6.35 -7.71 -28.10
CA PRO A 364 7.22 -8.54 -28.93
C PRO A 364 8.63 -8.75 -28.39
N LYS A 365 9.31 -7.67 -27.96
CA LYS A 365 10.68 -7.78 -27.42
C LYS A 365 10.75 -8.52 -26.09
N GLN A 366 9.70 -8.48 -25.28
CA GLN A 366 9.65 -9.18 -24.00
C GLN A 366 9.58 -10.68 -24.23
N ILE A 367 8.73 -11.11 -25.18
CA ILE A 367 8.59 -12.51 -25.60
C ILE A 367 9.94 -13.05 -26.09
N ILE A 368 10.59 -12.34 -27.01
CA ILE A 368 11.90 -12.73 -27.55
C ILE A 368 12.96 -12.76 -26.44
N SER A 369 12.97 -11.80 -25.51
CA SER A 369 13.93 -11.78 -24.41
C SER A 369 13.76 -12.96 -23.46
N ILE A 370 12.51 -13.31 -23.10
CA ILE A 370 12.21 -14.45 -22.23
C ILE A 370 12.68 -15.75 -22.88
N LEU A 371 12.37 -15.96 -24.17
CA LEU A 371 12.78 -17.16 -24.89
C LEU A 371 14.31 -17.24 -25.09
N LYS A 372 15.00 -16.12 -25.31
CA LYS A 372 16.47 -16.08 -25.37
C LYS A 372 17.16 -16.50 -24.07
N HIS A 373 16.49 -16.32 -22.94
CA HIS A 373 16.99 -16.75 -21.63
C HIS A 373 16.46 -18.12 -21.22
N TYR A 374 15.63 -18.76 -22.04
CA TYR A 374 15.08 -20.08 -21.75
C TYR A 374 16.18 -21.12 -21.64
N THR A 375 16.14 -21.89 -20.56
CA THR A 375 17.03 -23.05 -20.36
C THR A 375 16.18 -24.30 -20.14
N PRO A 376 16.24 -25.29 -21.05
CA PRO A 376 15.45 -26.52 -20.93
C PRO A 376 15.91 -27.32 -19.71
N SER A 377 14.95 -27.99 -19.07
CA SER A 377 15.27 -28.93 -17.99
C SER A 377 15.87 -30.21 -18.59
N ILE A 378 16.99 -30.65 -18.02
CA ILE A 378 17.76 -31.83 -18.45
C ILE A 378 16.89 -33.09 -18.52
N ASP A 379 15.83 -33.16 -17.70
CA ASP A 379 15.02 -34.37 -17.52
C ASP A 379 13.73 -34.38 -18.36
N PHE A 380 13.31 -33.25 -18.96
CA PHE A 380 11.97 -33.11 -19.55
C PHE A 380 11.91 -32.44 -20.93
N GLU A 381 12.95 -31.71 -21.36
CA GLU A 381 12.95 -31.00 -22.65
C GLU A 381 14.26 -31.22 -23.43
N GLU A 382 14.14 -31.53 -24.72
CA GLU A 382 15.27 -31.98 -25.54
C GLU A 382 16.09 -30.83 -26.18
N GLU A 383 15.51 -29.65 -26.44
CA GLU A 383 16.20 -28.62 -27.24
C GLU A 383 15.94 -27.17 -26.77
N GLU A 384 17.02 -26.38 -26.75
CA GLU A 384 16.96 -24.91 -26.65
C GLU A 384 16.26 -24.32 -27.89
N PRO A 385 15.60 -23.14 -27.78
CA PRO A 385 14.96 -22.51 -28.94
C PRO A 385 16.01 -22.20 -30.00
N SER A 386 15.85 -22.73 -31.22
CA SER A 386 16.80 -22.45 -32.31
C SER A 386 16.76 -20.98 -32.72
N GLU A 387 17.89 -20.47 -33.21
CA GLU A 387 17.97 -19.09 -33.72
C GLU A 387 16.96 -18.87 -34.86
N ASP A 388 16.82 -19.83 -35.77
CA ASP A 388 15.84 -19.79 -36.88
C ASP A 388 14.39 -19.68 -36.37
N PHE A 389 14.06 -20.37 -35.27
CA PHE A 389 12.74 -20.29 -34.66
C PHE A 389 12.50 -18.90 -34.05
N LEU A 390 13.50 -18.34 -33.35
CA LEU A 390 13.39 -17.00 -32.76
C LEU A 390 13.25 -15.91 -33.83
N GLU A 391 13.96 -16.02 -34.95
CA GLU A 391 13.83 -15.09 -36.08
C GLU A 391 12.46 -15.17 -36.74
N ALA A 392 11.93 -16.39 -36.95
CA ALA A 392 10.60 -16.60 -37.50
C ALA A 392 9.51 -16.04 -36.56
N LEU A 393 9.63 -16.28 -35.26
CA LEU A 393 8.71 -15.75 -34.26
C LEU A 393 8.79 -14.22 -34.16
N GLU A 394 10.00 -13.64 -34.19
CA GLU A 394 10.17 -12.18 -34.19
C GLU A 394 9.53 -11.55 -35.43
N THR A 395 9.64 -12.21 -36.59
CA THR A 395 8.97 -11.76 -37.83
C THR A 395 7.45 -11.75 -37.69
N GLU A 396 6.86 -12.78 -37.07
CA GLU A 396 5.42 -12.85 -36.84
C GLU A 396 4.95 -11.82 -35.82
N LEU A 397 5.66 -11.69 -34.69
CA LEU A 397 5.35 -10.72 -33.63
C LEU A 397 5.42 -9.27 -34.11
N ASN A 398 6.31 -8.95 -35.07
CA ASN A 398 6.41 -7.62 -35.66
C ASN A 398 5.21 -7.24 -36.55
N LYS A 399 4.32 -8.19 -36.89
CA LYS A 399 3.07 -7.90 -37.59
C LYS A 399 1.97 -7.37 -36.67
N ARG A 400 2.14 -7.46 -35.34
CA ARG A 400 1.19 -6.90 -34.38
C ARG A 400 1.15 -5.37 -34.47
N GLU A 401 -0.05 -4.80 -34.52
CA GLU A 401 -0.26 -3.33 -34.65
C GLU A 401 0.25 -2.55 -33.42
N ASP A 402 0.26 -3.17 -32.23
CA ASP A 402 0.75 -2.60 -30.96
C ASP A 402 2.28 -2.69 -30.80
N GLY A 403 2.98 -2.10 -31.78
CA GLY A 403 4.44 -2.07 -31.89
C GLY A 403 5.16 -1.17 -30.87
N ASN A 404 4.81 -1.24 -29.57
CA ASN A 404 5.67 -0.62 -28.56
C ASN A 404 6.94 -1.47 -28.37
N LYS A 405 8.06 -0.97 -28.91
CA LYS A 405 9.38 -1.63 -28.94
C LYS A 405 10.16 -1.51 -27.63
N GLU A 406 9.56 -0.99 -26.55
CA GLU A 406 10.22 -0.91 -25.25
C GLU A 406 10.24 -2.28 -24.56
N LEU A 407 11.45 -2.72 -24.20
CA LEU A 407 11.67 -4.00 -23.52
C LEU A 407 11.24 -3.93 -22.05
N VAL A 408 11.64 -2.87 -21.35
CA VAL A 408 11.49 -2.73 -19.90
C VAL A 408 10.16 -2.05 -19.57
N MET A 409 9.42 -2.61 -18.62
CA MET A 409 8.24 -1.95 -18.06
C MET A 409 8.69 -0.87 -17.08
N ALA A 410 8.01 0.28 -17.05
CA ALA A 410 8.27 1.37 -16.10
C ALA A 410 7.93 0.93 -14.65
N GLY A 411 8.82 0.15 -14.05
CA GLY A 411 8.53 -0.64 -12.84
C GLY A 411 8.32 0.15 -11.56
N THR A 412 8.66 1.44 -11.54
CA THR A 412 8.50 2.29 -10.36
C THR A 412 7.78 3.61 -10.67
N TYR A 413 7.19 3.78 -11.85
CA TYR A 413 6.38 4.98 -12.11
C TYR A 413 5.17 5.03 -11.15
N VAL A 414 4.87 6.22 -10.61
CA VAL A 414 3.69 6.45 -9.76
C VAL A 414 2.64 7.15 -10.60
N ILE A 415 1.48 6.50 -10.77
CA ILE A 415 0.30 7.08 -11.38
C ILE A 415 -0.19 8.21 -10.47
N PRO A 416 -0.46 9.41 -11.02
CA PRO A 416 -1.05 10.52 -10.26
C PRO A 416 -2.32 10.09 -9.52
N LEU A 417 -2.49 10.55 -8.29
CA LEU A 417 -3.67 10.24 -7.49
C LEU A 417 -4.90 10.91 -8.11
N ASP A 418 -5.93 10.13 -8.40
CA ASP A 418 -7.22 10.66 -8.86
C ASP A 418 -7.96 11.28 -7.67
N LEU A 419 -7.97 12.61 -7.64
CA LEU A 419 -8.70 13.42 -6.66
C LEU A 419 -10.10 13.83 -7.14
N SER A 420 -10.56 13.32 -8.28
CA SER A 420 -11.85 13.70 -8.86
C SER A 420 -13.05 13.20 -8.04
N LYS A 421 -12.88 12.06 -7.36
CA LYS A 421 -13.89 11.44 -6.51
C LYS A 421 -14.04 12.20 -5.20
N PHE A 422 -15.27 12.63 -4.94
CA PHE A 422 -15.63 13.37 -3.74
C PHE A 422 -16.30 12.46 -2.73
N ILE A 423 -15.88 12.56 -1.46
CA ILE A 423 -16.44 11.76 -0.37
C ILE A 423 -17.04 12.68 0.68
N TYR A 424 -18.34 12.48 0.85
CA TYR A 424 -19.18 13.30 1.69
C TYR A 424 -18.93 13.07 3.19
N SER A 425 -18.86 14.14 3.98
CA SER A 425 -18.77 14.04 5.45
C SER A 425 -20.14 14.07 6.10
N ASN A 426 -20.50 12.97 6.76
CA ASN A 426 -21.70 12.87 7.60
C ASN A 426 -21.48 13.41 9.04
N VAL A 427 -20.26 13.85 9.37
CA VAL A 427 -19.93 14.32 10.71
C VAL A 427 -20.60 15.66 10.97
N ASN A 428 -21.35 15.75 12.07
CA ASN A 428 -21.90 17.03 12.51
C ASN A 428 -20.77 17.85 13.15
N LEU A 429 -20.45 18.99 12.54
CA LEU A 429 -19.40 19.90 13.01
C LEU A 429 -19.67 20.43 14.43
N GLU A 430 -20.91 20.42 14.89
CA GLU A 430 -21.31 20.84 16.24
C GLU A 430 -20.89 19.84 17.34
N THR A 431 -20.54 18.61 16.95
CA THR A 431 -20.11 17.54 17.87
C THR A 431 -18.58 17.44 18.02
N ILE A 432 -17.83 18.32 17.35
CA ILE A 432 -16.37 18.34 17.42
C ILE A 432 -15.95 18.66 18.85
N SER A 433 -15.06 17.84 19.40
CA SER A 433 -14.43 18.05 20.71
C SER A 433 -12.93 18.25 20.56
N LEU A 434 -12.33 19.05 21.44
CA LEU A 434 -10.88 19.25 21.47
C LEU A 434 -10.23 18.13 22.30
N PRO A 435 -9.34 17.32 21.72
CA PRO A 435 -8.73 16.22 22.44
C PRO A 435 -7.78 16.76 23.52
N GLY A 436 -7.99 16.32 24.77
CA GLY A 436 -7.22 16.81 25.92
C GLY A 436 -5.72 16.54 25.84
N CYS A 437 -5.30 15.51 25.10
CA CYS A 437 -3.90 15.15 24.90
C CYS A 437 -3.09 16.22 24.13
N LEU A 438 -3.73 16.99 23.26
CA LEU A 438 -3.08 18.06 22.49
C LEU A 438 -2.98 19.39 23.27
N ARG A 439 -3.61 19.47 24.44
CA ARG A 439 -3.61 20.66 25.31
C ARG A 439 -3.97 21.93 24.52
N LEU A 440 -4.92 21.86 23.60
CA LEU A 440 -5.26 22.95 22.69
C LEU A 440 -5.87 24.18 23.37
N GLY A 441 -6.25 24.13 24.65
CA GLY A 441 -6.94 25.23 25.34
C GLY A 441 -6.16 26.56 25.45
N LYS A 442 -4.84 26.56 25.20
CA LYS A 442 -4.04 27.79 25.06
C LYS A 442 -3.97 28.32 23.62
N ALA A 443 -4.22 27.46 22.63
CA ALA A 443 -4.09 27.75 21.21
C ALA A 443 -5.45 28.02 20.54
N CYS A 444 -6.51 27.33 20.94
CA CYS A 444 -7.85 27.54 20.42
C CYS A 444 -8.95 27.25 21.46
N ARG A 445 -10.17 27.72 21.17
CA ARG A 445 -11.38 27.44 21.95
C ARG A 445 -12.54 27.10 21.01
N LEU A 446 -13.36 26.14 21.40
CA LEU A 446 -14.66 25.89 20.75
C LEU A 446 -15.64 27.00 21.16
N ILE A 447 -16.40 27.49 20.18
CA ILE A 447 -17.46 28.49 20.38
C ILE A 447 -18.83 27.82 20.31
#